data_AF-A0A7G5XEP2-F1
#
_entry.id   AF-A0A7G5XEP2-F1
#
_cell.length_a   1.000
_cell.length_b   1.000
_cell.length_c   1.000
_cell.angle_alpha   90.00
_cell.angle_beta   90.00
_cell.angle_gamma   90.00
#
_symmetry.space_group_name_H-M   'P 1'
#
loop_
_entity.id
_entity.type
_entity.pdbx_description
1 polymer ?
#
loop_
_entity_poly.entity_id
_entity_poly.type
_entity_poly.pdbx_seq_one_letter_code
_entity_poly.pdbx_strand_id
1 'polypeptide(L)'
;MIRFLLAAVSVTAVLTFNSCNNQKKEPKDYIDVSSYLKGQLKYIDSVPFAFLKVVVKEDSIFTDSQFISKEQVRAIIQPFLVKELEKKNFEKNFKETSFADATIETVTITYETEDDQLPVSRVDIYVNPEKEMISQLYLIRHETKADSVITQQLLWKHNKSFVLITARAKKNEPENIVTEKVIWDDRADN
;
A
#
# COMPACT_ATOMS: atom_id res chain seq x y z
N MET A 1 68.22 6.92 -60.11
CA MET A 1 67.68 8.29 -59.99
C MET A 1 66.26 8.16 -59.45
N ILE A 2 66.09 7.99 -58.14
CA ILE A 2 65.79 9.03 -57.14
C ILE A 2 64.37 9.60 -57.30
N ARG A 3 63.45 9.09 -56.44
CA ARG A 3 62.38 9.78 -55.65
C ARG A 3 61.07 10.21 -56.36
N PHE A 4 59.87 10.28 -55.77
CA PHE A 4 59.24 10.16 -54.43
C PHE A 4 57.74 9.80 -54.69
N LEU A 5 57.06 8.80 -54.09
CA LEU A 5 56.48 8.67 -52.74
C LEU A 5 55.39 9.71 -52.37
N LEU A 6 54.13 9.26 -52.26
CA LEU A 6 53.17 9.52 -51.15
C LEU A 6 51.77 8.99 -51.49
N ALA A 7 51.41 7.83 -50.93
CA ALA A 7 50.02 7.36 -50.81
C ALA A 7 49.58 7.58 -49.36
N ALA A 8 48.64 8.49 -49.15
CA ALA A 8 48.03 8.73 -47.84
C ALA A 8 46.90 7.71 -47.63
N VAL A 9 47.13 6.73 -46.75
CA VAL A 9 46.08 5.82 -46.26
C VAL A 9 45.47 6.48 -45.02
N SER A 10 44.25 7.01 -45.16
CA SER A 10 43.43 7.48 -44.05
C SER A 10 42.66 6.29 -43.47
N VAL A 11 43.10 5.80 -42.31
CA VAL A 11 42.35 4.82 -41.51
C VAL A 11 41.37 5.60 -40.65
N THR A 12 40.08 5.58 -41.02
CA THR A 12 39.00 6.12 -40.19
C THR A 12 38.54 5.03 -39.24
N ALA A 13 38.92 5.13 -37.97
CA ALA A 13 38.46 4.26 -36.90
C ALA A 13 36.99 4.60 -36.56
N VAL A 14 36.07 3.70 -36.85
CA VAL A 14 34.66 3.81 -36.46
C VAL A 14 34.52 3.28 -35.03
N LEU A 15 34.36 4.18 -34.06
CA LEU A 15 34.01 3.83 -32.68
C LEU A 15 32.49 3.64 -32.58
N THR A 16 32.04 2.40 -32.51
CA THR A 16 30.65 2.07 -32.16
C THR A 16 30.55 1.87 -30.65
N PHE A 17 29.99 2.85 -29.94
CA PHE A 17 29.58 2.69 -28.54
C PHE A 17 28.24 1.94 -28.49
N ASN A 18 28.29 0.61 -28.45
CA ASN A 18 27.16 -0.20 -28.02
C ASN A 18 27.17 -0.29 -26.48
N SER A 19 26.55 0.69 -25.81
CA SER A 19 26.24 0.59 -24.38
C SER A 19 24.83 0.01 -24.23
N CYS A 20 24.71 -1.31 -24.31
CA CYS A 20 23.52 -2.04 -23.86
C CYS A 20 23.68 -2.37 -22.38
N ASN A 21 23.13 -1.52 -21.52
CA ASN A 21 23.12 -1.74 -20.07
C ASN A 21 21.99 -2.70 -19.69
N ASN A 22 22.16 -3.99 -19.96
CA ASN A 22 21.27 -5.04 -19.43
C ASN A 22 21.60 -5.27 -17.95
N GLN A 23 21.18 -4.35 -17.09
CA GLN A 23 21.14 -4.60 -15.65
C GLN A 23 20.04 -5.65 -15.40
N LYS A 24 20.46 -6.87 -15.05
CA LYS A 24 19.56 -7.86 -14.46
C LYS A 24 18.99 -7.23 -13.19
N LYS A 25 17.68 -6.93 -13.19
CA LYS A 25 16.98 -6.53 -11.97
C LYS A 25 17.09 -7.69 -10.99
N GLU A 26 17.73 -7.46 -9.85
CA GLU A 26 17.70 -8.43 -8.77
C GLU A 26 16.24 -8.67 -8.35
N PRO A 27 15.89 -9.90 -7.92
CA PRO A 27 14.55 -10.17 -7.42
C PRO A 27 14.27 -9.24 -6.24
N LYS A 28 13.28 -8.36 -6.38
CA LYS A 28 12.78 -7.56 -5.27
C LYS A 28 12.00 -8.49 -4.34
N ASP A 29 12.36 -8.54 -3.06
CA ASP A 29 11.58 -9.26 -2.05
C ASP A 29 10.43 -8.35 -1.59
N TYR A 30 9.22 -8.65 -2.05
CA TYR A 30 8.02 -7.89 -1.69
C TYR A 30 7.66 -8.15 -0.23
N ILE A 31 7.18 -7.10 0.45
CA ILE A 31 6.59 -7.26 1.77
C ILE A 31 5.28 -8.04 1.63
N ASP A 32 5.13 -9.11 2.41
CA ASP A 32 3.92 -9.95 2.41
C ASP A 32 2.79 -9.26 3.20
N VAL A 33 2.02 -8.43 2.49
CA VAL A 33 0.89 -7.65 3.03
C VAL A 33 -0.17 -8.56 3.66
N SER A 34 -0.49 -9.69 3.02
CA SER A 34 -1.48 -10.64 3.54
C SER A 34 -1.03 -11.25 4.87
N SER A 35 0.23 -11.68 4.95
CA SER A 35 0.81 -12.21 6.19
C SER A 35 0.88 -11.16 7.28
N TYR A 36 1.22 -9.91 6.95
CA TYR A 36 1.21 -8.80 7.90
C TYR A 36 -0.19 -8.58 8.50
N LEU A 37 -1.24 -8.42 7.66
CA LEU A 37 -2.62 -8.23 8.13
C LEU A 37 -3.10 -9.42 8.98
N LYS A 38 -2.81 -10.66 8.58
CA LYS A 38 -3.11 -11.86 9.38
C LYS A 38 -2.39 -11.84 10.73
N GLY A 39 -1.13 -11.40 10.76
CA GLY A 39 -0.36 -11.21 11.99
C GLY A 39 -0.97 -10.17 12.92
N GLN A 40 -1.45 -9.05 12.37
CA GLN A 40 -2.15 -8.01 13.13
C GLN A 40 -3.49 -8.49 13.72
N LEU A 41 -4.25 -9.30 12.97
CA LEU A 41 -5.46 -9.94 13.50
C LEU A 41 -5.15 -10.95 14.60
N LYS A 42 -4.06 -11.73 14.46
CA LYS A 42 -3.59 -12.63 15.52
C LYS A 42 -3.18 -11.87 16.79
N TYR A 43 -2.61 -10.66 16.66
CA TYR A 43 -2.31 -9.79 17.80
C TYR A 43 -3.60 -9.32 18.49
N ILE A 44 -4.61 -8.88 17.73
CA ILE A 44 -5.94 -8.54 18.28
C ILE A 44 -6.54 -9.69 19.08
N ASP A 45 -6.29 -10.93 18.64
CA ASP A 45 -6.79 -12.12 19.33
C ASP A 45 -6.09 -12.38 20.67
N SER A 46 -4.81 -12.01 20.79
CA SER A 46 -4.03 -12.25 22.01
C SER A 46 -4.24 -11.19 23.10
N VAL A 47 -4.66 -9.97 22.73
CA VAL A 47 -4.81 -8.88 23.71
C VAL A 47 -6.12 -8.99 24.51
N PRO A 48 -6.11 -8.62 25.81
CA PRO A 48 -7.30 -8.61 26.66
C PRO A 48 -8.06 -7.27 26.64
N PHE A 49 -7.66 -6.34 25.76
CA PHE A 49 -8.19 -4.97 25.75
C PHE A 49 -9.59 -4.89 25.14
N ALA A 50 -10.34 -3.85 25.54
CA ALA A 50 -11.59 -3.48 24.89
C ALA A 50 -11.30 -2.68 23.60
N PHE A 51 -12.18 -2.82 22.61
CA PHE A 51 -12.05 -2.14 21.32
C PHE A 51 -13.10 -1.03 21.26
N LEU A 52 -12.65 0.23 21.20
CA LEU A 52 -13.55 1.37 21.02
C LEU A 52 -13.73 1.64 19.52
N LYS A 53 -14.96 1.50 19.03
CA LYS A 53 -15.36 1.93 17.70
C LYS A 53 -15.98 3.31 17.77
N VAL A 54 -15.51 4.21 16.92
CA VAL A 54 -16.04 5.56 16.72
C VAL A 54 -16.47 5.70 15.27
N VAL A 55 -17.72 6.13 15.05
CA VAL A 55 -18.30 6.31 13.71
C VAL A 55 -18.65 7.77 13.51
N VAL A 56 -18.19 8.33 12.40
CA VAL A 56 -18.48 9.70 11.97
C VAL A 56 -19.01 9.64 10.54
N LYS A 57 -20.15 10.28 10.31
CA LYS A 57 -20.71 10.48 8.96
C LYS A 57 -20.42 11.92 8.54
N GLU A 58 -20.02 12.13 7.29
CA GLU A 58 -19.60 13.45 6.80
C GLU A 58 -20.66 14.54 7.04
N ASP A 59 -21.93 14.24 6.77
CA ASP A 59 -23.04 15.18 6.95
C ASP A 59 -23.61 15.21 8.38
N SER A 60 -22.85 14.73 9.38
CA SER A 60 -23.33 14.63 10.75
C SER A 60 -22.39 15.26 11.76
N ILE A 61 -22.96 16.07 12.65
CA ILE A 61 -22.27 16.53 13.87
C ILE A 61 -22.24 15.45 14.96
N PHE A 62 -22.96 14.34 14.76
CA PHE A 62 -23.06 13.26 15.73
C PHE A 62 -21.96 12.24 15.49
N THR A 63 -21.29 11.88 16.59
CA THR A 63 -20.29 10.82 16.63
C THR A 63 -20.84 9.71 17.50
N ASP A 64 -21.03 8.52 16.92
CA ASP A 64 -21.44 7.35 17.66
C ASP A 64 -20.20 6.62 18.16
N SER A 65 -20.16 6.28 19.45
CA SER A 65 -19.07 5.51 20.03
C SER A 65 -19.60 4.31 20.80
N GLN A 66 -18.97 3.16 20.59
CA GLN A 66 -19.36 1.92 21.25
C GLN A 66 -18.17 0.98 21.39
N PHE A 67 -18.17 0.17 22.46
CA PHE A 67 -17.26 -0.95 22.55
C PHE A 67 -17.71 -2.08 21.61
N ILE A 68 -16.76 -2.72 20.94
CA ILE A 68 -17.00 -3.84 20.03
C ILE A 68 -16.18 -5.07 20.41
N SER A 69 -16.67 -6.23 19.99
CA SER A 69 -16.00 -7.52 20.14
C SER A 69 -14.90 -7.72 19.09
N LYS A 70 -13.99 -8.69 19.35
CA LYS A 70 -12.96 -9.11 18.40
C LYS A 70 -13.57 -9.62 17.09
N GLU A 71 -14.70 -10.31 17.18
CA GLU A 71 -15.46 -10.82 16.03
C GLU A 71 -15.95 -9.69 15.14
N GLN A 72 -16.45 -8.60 15.74
CA GLN A 72 -16.85 -7.40 15.00
C GLN A 72 -15.65 -6.69 14.36
N VAL A 73 -14.50 -6.64 15.04
CA VAL A 73 -13.26 -6.13 14.45
C VAL A 73 -12.87 -6.94 13.21
N ARG A 74 -12.85 -8.28 13.31
CA ARG A 74 -12.57 -9.16 12.16
C ARG A 74 -13.56 -8.95 11.02
N ALA A 75 -14.85 -8.81 11.32
CA ALA A 75 -15.88 -8.57 10.31
C ALA A 75 -15.64 -7.28 9.51
N ILE A 76 -15.16 -6.21 10.15
CA ILE A 76 -14.82 -4.94 9.48
C ILE A 76 -13.63 -5.11 8.53
N ILE A 77 -12.64 -5.94 8.90
CA ILE A 77 -11.39 -6.12 8.17
C ILE A 77 -11.45 -7.24 7.13
N GLN A 78 -12.40 -8.17 7.27
CA GLN A 78 -12.59 -9.31 6.38
C GLN A 78 -12.58 -8.94 4.90
N PRO A 79 -13.19 -7.82 4.44
CA PRO A 79 -13.10 -7.42 3.05
C PRO A 79 -11.66 -7.28 2.56
N PHE A 80 -10.71 -6.82 3.38
CA PHE A 80 -9.32 -6.60 3.00
C PHE A 80 -8.45 -7.87 3.00
N LEU A 81 -8.98 -9.02 3.43
CA LEU A 81 -8.27 -10.30 3.38
C LEU A 81 -8.51 -11.00 2.03
N VAL A 82 -8.05 -10.37 0.96
CA VAL A 82 -8.28 -10.78 -0.44
C VAL A 82 -7.12 -11.57 -1.04
N LYS A 83 -7.39 -12.32 -2.11
CA LYS A 83 -6.41 -13.21 -2.75
C LYS A 83 -5.32 -12.45 -3.49
N GLU A 84 -5.61 -11.28 -4.06
CA GLU A 84 -4.63 -10.47 -4.77
C GLU A 84 -3.52 -9.92 -3.87
N LEU A 85 -3.75 -9.84 -2.55
CA LEU A 85 -2.73 -9.48 -1.56
C LEU A 85 -1.86 -10.67 -1.11
N GLU A 86 -2.18 -11.89 -1.51
CA GLU A 86 -1.33 -13.05 -1.23
C GLU A 86 -0.04 -12.99 -2.07
N LYS A 87 1.12 -13.27 -1.45
CA LYS A 87 2.47 -13.05 -1.99
C LYS A 87 2.61 -13.28 -3.51
N LYS A 88 2.22 -14.45 -4.01
CA LYS A 88 2.35 -14.80 -5.44
C LYS A 88 1.51 -13.93 -6.38
N ASN A 89 0.29 -13.56 -5.97
CA ASN A 89 -0.58 -12.70 -6.78
C ASN A 89 -0.12 -11.24 -6.67
N PHE A 90 0.32 -10.85 -5.47
CA PHE A 90 0.77 -9.50 -5.20
C PHE A 90 2.01 -9.13 -6.02
N GLU A 91 3.04 -9.99 -6.00
CA GLU A 91 4.27 -9.82 -6.81
C GLU A 91 4.01 -9.80 -8.32
N LYS A 92 2.94 -10.47 -8.77
CA LYS A 92 2.58 -10.54 -10.19
C LYS A 92 1.87 -9.26 -10.66
N ASN A 93 1.00 -8.69 -9.82
CA ASN A 93 0.03 -7.69 -10.25
C ASN A 93 0.40 -6.26 -9.83
N PHE A 94 1.27 -6.10 -8.82
CA PHE A 94 1.62 -4.78 -8.30
C PHE A 94 3.05 -4.39 -8.66
N LYS A 95 3.26 -3.10 -8.93
CA LYS A 95 4.56 -2.49 -9.12
C LYS A 95 4.97 -1.76 -7.85
N GLU A 96 6.16 -2.07 -7.37
CA GLU A 96 6.74 -1.43 -6.19
C GLU A 96 7.57 -0.19 -6.54
N THR A 97 7.29 0.90 -5.84
CA THR A 97 8.14 2.09 -5.70
C THR A 97 8.46 2.35 -4.24
N SER A 98 9.57 3.02 -3.95
CA SER A 98 9.94 3.37 -2.58
C SER A 98 10.46 4.80 -2.49
N PHE A 99 10.16 5.44 -1.37
CA PHE A 99 10.57 6.80 -1.07
C PHE A 99 10.97 6.90 0.40
N ALA A 100 12.19 7.38 0.66
CA ALA A 100 12.67 7.66 2.00
C ALA A 100 12.46 9.14 2.32
N ASP A 101 11.67 9.44 3.34
CA ASP A 101 11.45 10.80 3.83
C ASP A 101 12.29 11.04 5.10
N ALA A 102 13.31 11.89 4.97
CA ALA A 102 14.19 12.26 6.07
C ALA A 102 13.52 13.21 7.09
N THR A 103 12.43 13.88 6.73
CA THR A 103 11.74 14.86 7.60
C THR A 103 10.93 14.17 8.70
N ILE A 104 10.43 12.98 8.40
CA ILE A 104 9.60 12.15 9.30
C ILE A 104 10.23 10.78 9.56
N GLU A 105 11.51 10.63 9.21
CA GLU A 105 12.33 9.42 9.44
C GLU A 105 11.60 8.13 9.06
N THR A 106 10.95 8.12 7.90
CA THR A 106 10.09 7.02 7.46
C THR A 106 10.41 6.63 6.02
N VAL A 107 10.47 5.34 5.75
CA VAL A 107 10.49 4.80 4.38
C VAL A 107 9.08 4.40 4.01
N THR A 108 8.56 4.95 2.92
CA THR A 108 7.29 4.54 2.32
C THR A 108 7.57 3.61 1.15
N ILE A 109 6.98 2.43 1.18
CA ILE A 109 6.99 1.47 0.07
C ILE A 109 5.57 1.42 -0.50
N THR A 110 5.42 1.82 -1.75
CA THR A 110 4.14 1.91 -2.45
C THR A 110 4.05 0.80 -3.48
N TYR A 111 2.96 0.04 -3.41
CA TYR A 111 2.59 -0.99 -4.38
C TYR A 111 1.31 -0.56 -5.09
N GLU A 112 1.37 -0.44 -6.41
CA GLU A 112 0.22 -0.03 -7.24
C GLU A 112 0.04 -0.97 -8.43
N THR A 113 -1.21 -1.20 -8.82
CA THR A 113 -1.56 -1.97 -10.02
C THR A 113 -2.10 -1.04 -11.11
N GLU A 114 -1.86 -1.42 -12.36
CA GLU A 114 -2.50 -0.81 -13.54
C GLU A 114 -3.74 -1.60 -13.98
N ASP A 115 -4.04 -2.72 -13.32
CA ASP A 115 -5.22 -3.56 -13.57
C ASP A 115 -6.42 -3.07 -12.77
N ASP A 116 -7.28 -2.28 -13.41
CA ASP A 116 -8.53 -1.74 -12.86
C ASP A 116 -9.58 -2.82 -12.53
N GLN A 117 -9.35 -4.10 -12.90
CA GLN A 117 -10.22 -5.20 -12.52
C GLN A 117 -9.92 -5.74 -11.11
N LEU A 118 -8.76 -5.41 -10.54
CA LEU A 118 -8.42 -5.82 -9.19
C LEU A 118 -9.12 -4.91 -8.17
N PRO A 119 -9.78 -5.49 -7.14
CA PRO A 119 -10.41 -4.71 -6.09
C PRO A 119 -9.44 -3.79 -5.37
N VAL A 120 -8.22 -4.25 -5.07
CA VAL A 120 -7.18 -3.41 -4.45
C VAL A 120 -6.36 -2.69 -5.52
N SER A 121 -6.32 -1.36 -5.46
CA SER A 121 -5.58 -0.52 -6.41
C SER A 121 -4.22 -0.07 -5.88
N ARG A 122 -4.12 0.16 -4.56
CA ARG A 122 -2.91 0.71 -3.93
C ARG A 122 -2.69 0.16 -2.53
N VAL A 123 -1.42 -0.08 -2.19
CA VAL A 123 -0.95 -0.39 -0.84
C VAL A 123 0.28 0.47 -0.53
N ASP A 124 0.26 1.22 0.57
CA ASP A 124 1.42 1.92 1.09
C ASP A 124 1.84 1.32 2.43
N ILE A 125 3.13 1.02 2.56
CA ILE A 125 3.72 0.49 3.78
C ILE A 125 4.70 1.51 4.31
N TYR A 126 4.45 1.96 5.53
CA TYR A 126 5.32 2.89 6.23
C TYR A 126 6.22 2.10 7.17
N VAL A 127 7.52 2.21 6.97
CA VAL A 127 8.55 1.51 7.73
C VAL A 127 9.34 2.53 8.53
N ASN A 128 9.45 2.30 9.83
CA ASN A 128 10.43 3.00 10.66
C ASN A 128 11.79 2.30 10.45
N PRO A 129 12.78 2.98 9.85
CA PRO A 129 14.06 2.37 9.51
C PRO A 129 14.93 2.09 10.74
N GLU A 130 14.75 2.81 11.85
CA GLU A 130 15.51 2.58 13.08
C GLU A 130 15.04 1.33 13.83
N LYS A 131 13.73 1.12 13.88
CA LYS A 131 13.08 -0.01 14.57
C LYS A 131 12.90 -1.23 13.65
N GLU A 132 13.27 -1.11 12.38
CA GLU A 132 13.10 -2.13 11.32
C GLU A 132 11.68 -2.72 11.30
N MET A 133 10.66 -1.89 11.54
CA MET A 133 9.28 -2.34 11.67
C MET A 133 8.30 -1.51 10.85
N ILE A 134 7.24 -2.17 10.40
CA ILE A 134 6.10 -1.51 9.79
C ILE A 134 5.38 -0.72 10.89
N SER A 135 5.31 0.59 10.72
CA SER A 135 4.56 1.49 11.60
C SER A 135 3.09 1.58 11.18
N GLN A 136 2.85 1.64 9.87
CA GLN A 136 1.51 1.81 9.31
C GLN A 136 1.37 1.08 7.97
N LEU A 137 0.14 0.70 7.65
CA LEU A 137 -0.27 0.16 6.35
C LEU A 137 -1.48 0.96 5.88
N TYR A 138 -1.42 1.48 4.66
CA TYR A 138 -2.53 2.13 3.99
C TYR A 138 -2.94 1.33 2.76
N LEU A 139 -4.24 1.22 2.52
CA LEU A 139 -4.83 0.36 1.49
C LEU A 139 -6.01 1.06 0.84
N ILE A 140 -6.05 1.09 -0.49
CA ILE A 140 -7.21 1.56 -1.25
C ILE A 140 -7.80 0.37 -2.00
N ARG A 141 -9.13 0.25 -1.91
CA ARG A 141 -9.88 -0.69 -2.72
C ARG A 141 -11.15 -0.08 -3.29
N HIS A 142 -11.63 -0.70 -4.37
CA HIS A 142 -12.85 -0.35 -5.06
C HIS A 142 -13.75 -1.59 -5.19
N GLU A 143 -15.06 -1.36 -5.16
CA GLU A 143 -16.08 -2.37 -5.47
C GLU A 143 -17.17 -1.69 -6.30
N THR A 144 -17.37 -2.20 -7.51
CA THR A 144 -18.47 -1.75 -8.39
C THR A 144 -19.65 -2.69 -8.24
N LYS A 145 -20.80 -2.12 -7.87
CA LYS A 145 -22.12 -2.79 -7.85
C LYS A 145 -22.98 -2.23 -8.97
N ALA A 146 -24.11 -2.89 -9.24
CA ALA A 146 -25.00 -2.51 -10.33
C ALA A 146 -25.50 -1.05 -10.26
N ASP A 147 -25.59 -0.47 -9.05
CA ASP A 147 -26.15 0.86 -8.79
C ASP A 147 -25.18 1.83 -8.08
N SER A 148 -24.01 1.33 -7.66
CA SER A 148 -23.10 2.07 -6.80
C SER A 148 -21.63 1.69 -7.00
N VAL A 149 -20.75 2.66 -6.77
CA VAL A 149 -19.31 2.46 -6.63
C VAL A 149 -18.98 2.70 -5.15
N ILE A 150 -18.26 1.75 -4.57
CA ILE A 150 -17.78 1.84 -3.19
C ILE A 150 -16.25 1.94 -3.24
N THR A 151 -15.71 3.01 -2.67
CA THR A 151 -14.27 3.16 -2.42
C THR A 151 -14.03 3.02 -0.93
N GLN A 152 -13.06 2.19 -0.55
CA GLN A 152 -12.67 2.02 0.84
C GLN A 152 -11.18 2.29 1.00
N GLN A 153 -10.86 3.11 1.99
CA GLN A 153 -9.50 3.43 2.38
C GLN A 153 -9.28 2.94 3.81
N LEU A 154 -8.31 2.05 4.00
CA LEU A 154 -7.93 1.52 5.30
C LEU A 154 -6.57 2.08 5.68
N LEU A 155 -6.50 2.82 6.79
CA LEU A 155 -5.24 3.16 7.45
C LEU A 155 -5.11 2.34 8.72
N TRP A 156 -4.20 1.38 8.71
CA TRP A 156 -3.87 0.52 9.84
C TRP A 156 -2.63 1.04 10.55
N LYS A 157 -2.72 1.28 11.86
CA LYS A 157 -1.58 1.60 12.73
C LYS A 157 -1.16 0.36 13.49
N HIS A 158 0.11 -0.01 13.36
CA HIS A 158 0.66 -1.24 13.90
C HIS A 158 0.29 -1.42 15.38
N ASN A 159 -0.36 -2.54 15.70
CA ASN A 159 -0.78 -2.93 17.05
C ASN A 159 -1.59 -1.88 17.84
N LYS A 160 -2.21 -0.88 17.18
CA LYS A 160 -2.90 0.21 17.89
C LYS A 160 -4.36 0.47 17.49
N SER A 161 -4.57 0.72 16.22
CA SER A 161 -5.88 1.14 15.71
C SER A 161 -5.95 0.96 14.20
N PHE A 162 -7.16 1.09 13.65
CA PHE A 162 -7.32 1.41 12.24
C PHE A 162 -8.40 2.46 12.03
N VAL A 163 -8.34 3.12 10.89
CA VAL A 163 -9.38 3.99 10.35
C VAL A 163 -9.81 3.41 9.01
N LEU A 164 -11.11 3.20 8.85
CA LEU A 164 -11.75 2.79 7.60
C LEU A 164 -12.62 3.94 7.13
N ILE A 165 -12.27 4.53 5.98
CA ILE A 165 -13.12 5.49 5.28
C ILE A 165 -13.82 4.72 4.16
N THR A 166 -15.15 4.75 4.16
CA THR A 166 -15.98 4.18 3.10
C THR A 166 -16.73 5.30 2.42
N ALA A 167 -16.48 5.49 1.14
CA ALA A 167 -17.18 6.42 0.28
C ALA A 167 -18.07 5.64 -0.69
N ARG A 168 -19.36 5.99 -0.74
CA ARG A 168 -20.34 5.32 -1.60
C ARG A 168 -20.95 6.35 -2.55
N ALA A 169 -20.63 6.21 -3.82
CA ALA A 169 -21.24 6.96 -4.90
C ALA A 169 -22.38 6.14 -5.53
N LYS A 170 -23.57 6.73 -5.63
CA LYS A 170 -24.72 6.16 -6.33
C LYS A 170 -25.13 7.08 -7.48
N LYS A 171 -25.80 6.51 -8.47
CA LYS A 171 -26.31 7.31 -9.59
C LYS A 171 -27.33 8.35 -9.08
N ASN A 172 -27.04 9.63 -9.32
CA ASN A 172 -27.89 10.79 -8.98
C ASN A 172 -28.08 11.06 -7.47
N GLU A 173 -27.28 10.47 -6.59
CA GLU A 173 -27.25 10.83 -5.17
C GLU A 173 -25.88 11.45 -4.83
N PRO A 174 -25.80 12.39 -3.86
CA PRO A 174 -24.51 12.81 -3.30
C PRO A 174 -23.73 11.61 -2.76
N GLU A 175 -22.40 11.70 -2.82
CA GLU A 175 -21.55 10.69 -2.21
C GLU A 175 -21.81 10.62 -0.70
N ASN A 176 -21.90 9.41 -0.17
CA ASN A 176 -22.01 9.21 1.27
C ASN A 176 -20.69 8.70 1.82
N ILE A 177 -20.05 9.49 2.69
CA ILE A 177 -18.79 9.12 3.33
C ILE A 177 -19.02 8.79 4.80
N VAL A 178 -18.52 7.62 5.20
CA VAL A 178 -18.53 7.13 6.58
C VAL A 178 -17.11 6.81 7.00
N THR A 179 -16.69 7.36 8.14
CA THR A 179 -15.41 7.06 8.77
C THR A 179 -15.66 6.21 10.01
N GLU A 180 -15.05 5.03 10.06
CA GLU A 180 -15.06 4.13 11.20
C GLU A 180 -13.63 4.01 11.75
N LYS A 181 -13.41 4.48 12.98
CA LYS A 181 -12.14 4.31 13.70
C LYS A 181 -12.31 3.25 14.77
N VAL A 182 -11.40 2.29 14.81
CA VAL A 182 -11.35 1.28 15.88
C VAL A 182 -10.02 1.39 16.61
N ILE A 183 -10.08 1.53 17.93
CA ILE A 183 -8.93 1.79 18.81
C ILE A 183 -8.86 0.69 19.87
N TRP A 184 -7.68 0.11 20.06
CA TRP A 184 -7.41 -0.81 21.17
C TRP A 184 -6.14 -0.45 21.96
N ASP A 185 -5.31 0.47 21.44
CA ASP A 185 -4.22 1.10 22.17
C ASP A 185 -4.07 2.55 21.70
N ASP A 186 -4.23 3.49 22.63
CA ASP A 186 -4.17 4.95 22.41
C ASP A 186 -2.90 5.59 22.98
N ARG A 187 -1.99 4.78 23.52
CA ARG A 187 -0.74 5.27 24.10
C ARG A 187 0.13 5.90 23.01
N ALA A 188 0.86 6.95 23.37
CA ALA A 188 1.85 7.57 22.50
C ALA A 188 2.91 6.56 22.03
N ASP A 189 3.49 6.78 20.86
CA ASP A 189 4.70 6.06 20.45
C ASP A 189 5.85 6.50 21.36
N ASN A 190 6.38 5.57 22.16
CA ASN A 190 7.60 5.78 22.94
C ASN A 190 8.85 5.49 22.10
#